data_AF-A0A7J9C2H9-F1
#
_entry.id   AF-A0A7J9C2H9-F1
#
_cell.length_a   1.000
_cell.length_b   1.000
_cell.length_c   1.000
_cell.angle_alpha   90.00
_cell.angle_beta   90.00
_cell.angle_gamma   90.00
#
_symmetry.space_group_name_H-M   'P 1'
#
loop_
_entity.id
_entity.type
_entity.pdbx_description
1 polymer ?
#
loop_
_entity_poly.entity_id
_entity_poly.type
_entity_poly.pdbx_seq_one_letter_code
_entity_poly.pdbx_strand_id
1 'polypeptide(L)'
;MVCNFLQAIEIDYCLKVKRIPLYLPQLESPSNTLQEICVYPTNWWESVEWEHPILNVKNGFQPFLKFCNSYEDWFRTRLEHT
;
A
#
# COMPACT_ATOMS: atom_id res chain seq x y z
N MET A 1 -1.90 15.14 -7.63
CA MET A 1 -1.49 15.59 -6.27
C MET A 1 -0.18 14.92 -5.96
N VAL A 2 0.85 15.65 -5.55
CA VAL A 2 2.13 15.06 -5.11
C VAL A 2 2.14 15.12 -3.59
N CYS A 3 2.18 13.95 -2.95
CA CYS A 3 2.31 13.84 -1.50
C CYS A 3 3.74 13.40 -1.20
N ASN A 4 4.46 14.17 -0.37
CA ASN A 4 5.86 13.88 0.02
C ASN A 4 5.97 13.29 1.42
N PHE A 5 4.85 13.24 2.16
CA PHE A 5 4.77 12.82 3.57
C PHE A 5 3.80 11.66 3.74
N LEU A 6 3.60 10.85 2.69
CA LEU A 6 2.68 9.74 2.76
C LEU A 6 3.27 8.65 3.64
N GLN A 7 2.69 8.46 4.82
CA GLN A 7 3.18 7.47 5.79
C GLN A 7 2.53 6.10 5.64
N ALA A 8 1.24 6.07 5.30
CA ALA A 8 0.48 4.83 5.20
C ALA A 8 -0.49 4.85 4.02
N ILE A 9 -0.71 3.69 3.42
CA ILE A 9 -1.77 3.43 2.43
C ILE A 9 -2.62 2.28 2.94
N GLU A 10 -3.93 2.49 3.02
CA GLU A 10 -4.88 1.48 3.45
C GLU A 10 -5.83 1.17 2.30
N ILE A 11 -5.94 -0.11 1.94
CA ILE A 11 -6.84 -0.59 0.88
C ILE A 11 -7.70 -1.68 1.48
N ASP A 12 -8.96 -1.34 1.75
CA ASP A 12 -9.91 -2.25 2.37
C ASP A 12 -11.11 -2.50 1.46
N TYR A 13 -11.53 -3.76 1.35
CA TYR A 13 -12.66 -4.26 0.55
C TYR A 13 -12.75 -3.72 -0.90
N CYS A 14 -11.61 -3.42 -1.54
CA CYS A 14 -11.57 -2.82 -2.89
C CYS A 14 -11.73 -3.82 -4.05
N LEU A 15 -12.56 -4.86 -3.89
CA LEU A 15 -12.62 -6.03 -4.78
C LEU A 15 -12.90 -5.75 -6.27
N LYS A 16 -13.54 -4.62 -6.59
CA LYS A 16 -13.85 -4.23 -7.98
C LYS A 16 -12.78 -3.34 -8.62
N VAL A 17 -11.83 -2.84 -7.83
CA VAL A 17 -10.74 -2.00 -8.31
C VAL A 17 -9.73 -2.89 -9.01
N LYS A 18 -9.67 -2.76 -10.35
CA LYS A 18 -8.72 -3.51 -11.17
C LYS A 18 -7.39 -2.79 -11.35
N ARG A 19 -7.40 -1.46 -11.19
CA ARG A 19 -6.22 -0.62 -11.36
C ARG A 19 -6.18 0.48 -10.32
N ILE A 20 -5.03 0.65 -9.67
CA ILE A 20 -4.79 1.80 -8.81
C ILE A 20 -3.97 2.85 -9.56
N PRO A 21 -4.54 4.05 -9.80
CA PRO A 21 -3.86 5.14 -10.48
C PRO A 21 -2.98 5.94 -9.52
N LEU A 22 -2.15 5.24 -8.74
CA LEU A 22 -1.29 5.86 -7.74
C LEU A 22 0.14 5.91 -8.28
N TYR A 23 0.57 7.12 -8.64
CA TYR A 23 1.97 7.42 -8.95
C TYR A 23 2.70 7.70 -7.64
N LEU A 24 3.69 6.87 -7.27
CA LEU A 24 4.47 6.98 -6.03
C LEU A 24 5.95 7.23 -6.32
N PRO A 25 6.29 8.41 -6.88
CA PRO A 25 7.68 8.77 -7.20
C PRO A 25 8.54 8.85 -5.94
N GLN A 26 7.91 9.04 -4.78
CA GLN A 26 8.56 9.05 -3.47
C GLN A 26 9.19 7.71 -3.08
N LEU A 27 8.74 6.58 -3.64
CA LEU A 27 9.38 5.27 -3.42
C LEU A 27 10.78 5.18 -4.04
N GLU A 28 11.03 5.98 -5.09
CA GLU A 28 12.31 6.11 -5.77
C GLU A 28 13.23 7.15 -5.09
N SER A 29 12.71 7.90 -4.11
CA SER A 29 13.44 8.97 -3.44
C SER A 29 14.04 8.49 -2.10
N PRO A 30 15.25 8.94 -1.73
CA PRO A 30 15.82 8.66 -0.41
C PRO A 30 15.03 9.31 0.74
N SER A 31 14.08 10.20 0.44
CA SER A 31 13.17 10.85 1.37
C SER A 31 11.81 10.15 1.48
N ASN A 32 11.73 8.88 1.06
CA ASN A 32 10.58 8.02 1.29
C ASN A 32 10.15 8.07 2.77
N THR A 33 8.93 8.55 3.02
CA THR A 33 8.30 8.57 4.36
C THR A 33 7.25 7.48 4.55
N LEU A 34 7.01 6.66 3.51
CA LEU A 34 6.08 5.55 3.54
C LEU A 34 6.62 4.46 4.46
N GLN A 35 5.79 4.11 5.42
CA GLN A 35 6.09 3.11 6.44
C GLN A 35 5.30 1.84 6.17
N GLU A 36 4.05 1.97 5.72
CA GLU A 36 3.19 0.80 5.54
C GLU A 36 2.17 0.92 4.40
N ILE A 37 1.86 -0.24 3.84
CA ILE A 37 0.73 -0.46 2.94
C ILE A 37 -0.07 -1.62 3.51
N CYS A 38 -1.24 -1.34 4.04
CA CYS A 38 -2.14 -2.33 4.61
C CYS A 38 -3.22 -2.69 3.59
N VAL A 39 -3.37 -3.99 3.32
CA VAL A 39 -4.28 -4.48 2.28
C VAL A 39 -5.18 -5.58 2.81
N TYR A 40 -6.48 -5.41 2.57
CA TYR A 40 -7.51 -6.40 2.82
C TYR A 40 -8.59 -6.38 1.71
N PRO A 41 -9.06 -7.55 1.25
CA PRO A 41 -8.53 -8.89 1.49
C PRO A 41 -7.24 -9.15 0.68
N THR A 42 -6.41 -10.08 1.15
CA THR A 42 -5.07 -10.35 0.61
C THR A 42 -5.08 -10.78 -0.86
N ASN A 43 -6.12 -11.49 -1.30
CA ASN A 43 -6.29 -11.94 -2.68
C ASN A 43 -6.42 -10.78 -3.68
N TRP A 44 -6.88 -9.61 -3.23
CA TRP A 44 -7.02 -8.45 -4.10
C TRP A 44 -5.66 -7.92 -4.57
N TRP A 45 -4.63 -7.91 -3.70
CA TRP A 45 -3.28 -7.42 -4.00
C TRP A 45 -2.64 -8.12 -5.21
N GLU A 46 -2.91 -9.41 -5.37
CA GLU A 46 -2.33 -10.15 -6.48
C GLU A 46 -2.98 -9.83 -7.82
N SER A 47 -4.27 -9.47 -7.79
CA SER A 47 -5.09 -9.22 -8.98
C SER A 47 -5.08 -7.78 -9.50
N VAL A 48 -4.65 -6.82 -8.67
CA VAL A 48 -4.65 -5.40 -9.06
C VAL A 48 -3.46 -5.06 -9.95
N GLU A 49 -3.73 -4.29 -11.00
CA GLU A 49 -2.72 -3.67 -11.85
C GLU A 49 -2.32 -2.30 -11.29
N TRP A 50 -1.01 -2.04 -11.19
CA TRP A 50 -0.50 -0.75 -10.75
C TRP A 50 -0.13 0.10 -11.97
N GLU A 51 -0.52 1.38 -11.98
CA GLU A 51 -0.32 2.27 -13.14
C GLU A 51 1.16 2.63 -13.41
N HIS A 52 2.09 2.35 -12.49
CA HIS A 52 3.51 2.67 -12.67
C HIS A 52 4.24 1.69 -13.60
N PRO A 53 4.82 2.15 -14.73
CA PRO A 53 5.43 1.25 -15.71
C PRO A 53 6.93 0.95 -15.49
N ILE A 54 7.58 1.55 -14.48
CA ILE A 54 9.06 1.59 -14.40
C ILE A 54 9.66 0.77 -13.24
N LEU A 55 8.87 0.40 -12.24
CA LEU A 55 9.31 -0.52 -11.21
C LEU A 55 8.37 -1.69 -11.16
N ASN A 56 8.91 -2.86 -10.81
CA ASN A 56 8.11 -3.97 -10.35
C ASN A 56 7.45 -3.50 -9.04
N VAL A 57 6.34 -2.77 -9.15
CA VAL A 57 5.73 -1.97 -8.08
C VAL A 57 5.47 -2.84 -6.85
N LYS A 58 5.07 -4.09 -7.08
CA LYS A 58 4.95 -5.12 -6.04
C LYS A 58 6.25 -5.34 -5.25
N ASN A 59 7.41 -5.39 -5.90
CA ASN A 59 8.71 -5.52 -5.23
C ASN A 59 9.10 -4.25 -4.47
N GLY A 60 8.79 -3.07 -5.02
CA GLY A 60 9.04 -1.80 -4.33
C GLY A 60 8.19 -1.64 -3.07
N PHE A 61 6.97 -2.19 -3.08
CA PHE A 61 6.07 -2.18 -1.94
C PHE A 61 6.26 -3.32 -0.97
N GLN A 62 6.93 -4.40 -1.37
CA GLN A 62 7.16 -5.57 -0.54
C GLN A 62 7.72 -5.25 0.86
N PRO A 63 8.65 -4.29 1.05
CA PRO A 63 9.15 -3.94 2.38
C PRO A 63 8.10 -3.29 3.29
N PHE A 64 7.06 -2.69 2.72
CA PHE A 64 6.03 -1.91 3.42
C PHE A 64 4.70 -2.66 3.51
N LEU A 65 4.53 -3.73 2.72
CA LEU A 65 3.27 -4.44 2.58
C LEU A 65 2.94 -5.27 3.83
N LYS A 66 1.78 -5.00 4.42
CA LYS A 66 1.18 -5.77 5.50
C LYS A 66 -0.17 -6.31 5.04
N PHE A 67 -0.35 -7.62 5.19
CA PHE A 67 -1.61 -8.29 4.94
C PHE A 67 -2.39 -8.39 6.25
N CYS A 68 -3.52 -7.70 6.34
CA CYS A 68 -4.45 -7.87 7.45
C CYS A 68 -5.26 -9.14 7.19
N ASN A 69 -5.49 -9.99 8.20
CA ASN A 69 -6.33 -11.19 8.05
C ASN A 69 -7.76 -10.97 8.58
N SER A 70 -7.99 -9.88 9.31
CA SER A 70 -9.28 -9.47 9.84
C SER A 70 -9.33 -7.95 10.09
N TYR A 71 -10.54 -7.41 10.27
CA TYR A 71 -10.77 -6.02 10.68
C TYR A 71 -10.15 -5.71 12.06
N GLU A 72 -10.08 -6.71 12.94
CA GLU A 72 -9.43 -6.61 14.26
C GLU A 72 -7.91 -6.51 14.15
N ASP A 73 -7.29 -7.27 13.22
CA ASP A 73 -5.84 -7.15 12.95
C ASP A 73 -5.48 -5.76 12.43
N TRP A 74 -6.37 -5.15 11.65
CA TRP A 74 -6.20 -3.79 11.15
C TRP A 74 -6.18 -2.77 12.30
N PHE A 75 -7.12 -2.84 13.26
CA PHE A 75 -7.12 -1.96 14.43
C PHE A 75 -5.89 -2.13 15.30
N ARG A 76 -5.46 -3.38 15.53
CA ARG A 76 -4.30 -3.65 16.38
C ARG A 76 -3.01 -3.11 15.75
N THR A 77 -2.84 -3.29 14.44
CA THR A 77 -1.67 -2.79 13.71
C THR A 77 -1.56 -1.26 13.82
N ARG A 78 -2.68 -0.54 13.87
CA ARG A 78 -2.70 0.92 13.96
C ARG A 78 -2.45 1.47 15.37
N LEU A 79 -2.93 0.78 16.41
CA LEU A 79 -2.78 1.21 17.80
C LEU A 79 -1.34 1.06 18.33
N GLU A 80 -0.56 0.12 17.81
CA GLU A 80 0.85 -0.09 18.20
C GLU A 80 1.80 1.03 17.72
N HIS A 81 1.33 1.93 16.85
CA HIS A 81 2.11 3.01 16.23
C HIS A 81 1.74 4.42 16.72
N THR A 82 0.92 4.54 17.79
CA THR A 82 0.55 5.82 18.44
C THR A 82 1.23 5.98 19.79
#